data_AF-A0A2S5QMC0-F1
#
_entry.id   AF-A0A2S5QMC0-F1
#
_cell.length_a   1.000
_cell.length_b   1.000
_cell.length_c   1.000
_cell.angle_alpha   90.00
_cell.angle_beta   90.00
_cell.angle_gamma   90.00
#
_symmetry.space_group_name_H-M   'P 1'
#
loop_
_entity.id
_entity.type
_entity.pdbx_description
1 polymer ?
#
loop_
_entity_poly.entity_id
_entity_poly.type
_entity_poly.pdbx_seq_one_letter_code
_entity_poly.pdbx_strand_id
1 'polypeptide(L)'
;MENKSSVTSVKSVVNESEQIQLAIQMIKLGARLQLLESQTTLSRERLIKLYKELKGVSPPKGMLPFSTDWFLTWQPNIHSSIFYNIYKFMIDYTGETGIHAIIKAYSLYLQQVETEEGAEPVLSMTRAWTMVRFVESK
;
A
#
# COMPACT_ATOMS: atom_id res chain seq x y z
N MET A 1 37.04 9.59 -30.96
CA MET A 1 37.16 8.68 -29.81
C MET A 1 36.76 9.45 -28.57
N GLU A 2 35.51 9.36 -28.13
CA GLU A 2 35.13 9.73 -26.77
C GLU A 2 34.17 8.66 -26.28
N ASN A 3 34.72 7.84 -25.38
CA ASN A 3 34.07 6.70 -24.77
C ASN A 3 33.15 7.23 -23.65
N LYS A 4 31.85 7.38 -23.92
CA LYS A 4 30.85 7.57 -22.87
C LYS A 4 30.62 6.21 -22.21
N SER A 5 31.45 5.90 -21.23
CA SER A 5 31.24 4.83 -20.26
C SER A 5 29.84 4.98 -19.67
N SER A 6 28.95 4.05 -20.03
CA SER A 6 27.65 3.90 -19.39
C SER A 6 27.90 3.45 -17.94
N VAL A 7 27.72 4.39 -17.00
CA VAL A 7 27.73 4.05 -15.58
C VAL A 7 26.50 3.21 -15.31
N THR A 8 26.66 1.89 -15.32
CA THR A 8 25.69 0.95 -14.75
C THR A 8 25.59 1.25 -13.27
N SER A 9 24.50 1.92 -12.85
CA SER A 9 24.20 2.15 -11.44
C SER A 9 24.14 0.82 -10.72
N VAL A 10 25.16 0.51 -9.91
CA VAL A 10 25.20 -0.68 -9.08
C VAL A 10 23.97 -0.64 -8.17
N LYS A 11 23.11 -1.67 -8.24
CA LYS A 11 21.96 -1.80 -7.35
C LYS A 11 22.47 -1.81 -5.91
N SER A 12 22.18 -0.74 -5.17
CA SER A 12 22.57 -0.60 -3.77
C SER A 12 21.82 -1.62 -2.91
N VAL A 13 22.55 -2.39 -2.11
CA VAL A 13 21.98 -3.33 -1.12
C VAL A 13 21.07 -2.60 -0.12
N VAL A 14 21.37 -1.33 0.18
CA VAL A 14 20.54 -0.51 1.06
C VAL A 14 19.17 -0.27 0.43
N ASN A 15 19.13 0.16 -0.84
CA ASN A 15 17.87 0.38 -1.54
C ASN A 15 17.06 -0.92 -1.67
N GLU A 16 17.73 -2.05 -1.89
CA GLU A 16 17.07 -3.35 -1.92
C GLU A 16 16.45 -3.70 -0.56
N SER A 17 17.17 -3.45 0.54
CA SER A 17 16.66 -3.64 1.90
C SER A 17 15.44 -2.77 2.17
N GLU A 18 15.46 -1.49 1.78
CA GLU A 18 14.33 -0.57 1.93
C GLU A 18 13.08 -1.07 1.18
N GLN A 19 13.25 -1.58 -0.05
CA GLN A 19 12.15 -2.12 -0.83
C GLN A 19 11.54 -3.39 -0.20
N ILE A 20 12.39 -4.23 0.42
CA ILE A 20 11.91 -5.39 1.19
C ILE A 20 11.14 -4.92 2.42
N GLN A 21 11.66 -3.95 3.18
CA GLN A 21 10.98 -3.43 4.37
C GLN A 21 9.62 -2.81 4.01
N LEU A 22 9.56 -2.05 2.92
CA LEU A 22 8.31 -1.49 2.40
C LEU A 22 7.30 -2.60 2.05
N ALA A 23 7.74 -3.63 1.32
CA ALA A 23 6.88 -4.76 0.97
C ALA A 23 6.37 -5.50 2.22
N ILE A 24 7.22 -5.72 3.23
CA ILE A 24 6.84 -6.36 4.50
C ILE A 24 5.73 -5.54 5.18
N GLN A 25 5.90 -4.23 5.30
CA GLN A 25 4.90 -3.35 5.92
C GLN A 25 3.55 -3.44 5.21
N MET A 26 3.56 -3.34 3.88
CA MET A 26 2.36 -3.42 3.07
C MET A 26 1.67 -4.79 3.19
N ILE A 27 2.43 -5.90 3.20
CA ILE A 27 1.88 -7.26 3.38
C ILE A 27 1.24 -7.40 4.77
N LYS A 28 1.88 -6.87 5.82
CA LYS A 28 1.32 -6.90 7.18
C LYS A 28 -0.03 -6.18 7.23
N LEU A 29 -0.16 -5.05 6.54
CA LEU A 29 -1.40 -4.28 6.39
C LEU A 29 -2.43 -4.88 5.43
N GLY A 30 -2.15 -6.05 4.83
CA GLY A 30 -3.10 -6.73 3.94
C GLY A 30 -3.12 -6.19 2.51
N ALA A 31 -2.03 -5.58 2.04
CA ALA A 31 -1.90 -5.19 0.64
C ALA A 31 -1.94 -6.42 -0.29
N ARG A 32 -2.67 -6.28 -1.40
CA ARG A 32 -2.70 -7.30 -2.46
C ARG A 32 -1.42 -7.28 -3.29
N LEU A 33 -1.11 -8.41 -3.94
CA LEU A 33 0.08 -8.56 -4.77
C LEU A 33 0.20 -7.48 -5.86
N GLN A 34 -0.91 -7.17 -6.54
CA GLN A 34 -0.92 -6.13 -7.58
C GLN A 34 -0.56 -4.74 -7.02
N LEU A 35 -0.96 -4.44 -5.79
CA LEU A 35 -0.57 -3.20 -5.12
C LEU A 35 0.93 -3.21 -4.80
N LEU A 36 1.46 -4.31 -4.26
CA LEU A 36 2.89 -4.47 -3.99
C LEU A 36 3.74 -4.31 -5.25
N GLU A 37 3.32 -4.91 -6.37
CA GLU A 37 3.99 -4.79 -7.68
C GLU A 37 4.01 -3.32 -8.18
N SER A 38 3.00 -2.52 -7.85
CA SER A 38 2.93 -1.12 -8.26
C SER A 38 3.73 -0.15 -7.39
N GLN A 39 4.01 -0.53 -6.14
CA GLN A 39 4.65 0.36 -5.15
C GLN A 39 6.07 -0.07 -4.77
N THR A 40 6.56 -1.20 -5.29
CA THR A 40 7.89 -1.71 -4.99
C THR A 40 8.62 -2.08 -6.28
N THR A 41 9.95 -2.11 -6.23
CA THR A 41 10.78 -2.53 -7.38
C THR A 41 11.12 -4.03 -7.34
N LEU A 42 10.48 -4.80 -6.44
CA LEU A 42 10.75 -6.23 -6.27
C LEU A 42 10.10 -7.03 -7.39
N SER A 43 10.75 -8.12 -7.80
CA SER A 43 10.15 -9.04 -8.76
C SER A 43 8.91 -9.73 -8.17
N ARG A 44 7.96 -10.05 -9.04
CA ARG A 44 6.74 -10.79 -8.67
C ARG A 44 7.03 -12.08 -7.91
N GLU A 45 8.03 -12.83 -8.35
CA GLU A 45 8.46 -14.07 -7.68
C GLU A 45 8.88 -13.82 -6.24
N ARG A 46 9.68 -12.77 -6.01
CA ARG A 46 10.16 -12.39 -4.68
C ARG A 46 9.03 -11.91 -3.77
N LEU A 47 8.08 -11.15 -4.31
CA LEU A 47 6.89 -10.73 -3.59
C LEU A 47 6.00 -11.92 -3.18
N ILE A 48 5.82 -12.90 -4.07
CA ILE A 48 5.07 -14.13 -3.75
C ILE A 48 5.76 -14.93 -2.65
N LYS A 49 7.09 -15.07 -2.72
CA LYS A 49 7.87 -15.76 -1.71
C LYS A 49 7.75 -15.07 -0.35
N LEU A 50 7.95 -13.75 -0.32
CA LEU A 50 7.82 -12.94 0.89
C LEU A 50 6.42 -13.00 1.49
N TYR A 51 5.38 -12.97 0.66
CA TYR A 51 3.99 -13.10 1.12
C TYR A 51 3.75 -14.47 1.78
N LYS A 52 4.22 -15.56 1.17
CA LYS A 52 4.10 -16.91 1.74
C LYS A 52 4.87 -17.05 3.06
N GLU A 53 6.07 -16.48 3.15
CA GLU A 53 6.86 -16.49 4.37
C GLU A 53 6.16 -15.77 5.53
N LEU A 54 5.48 -14.65 5.25
CA LEU A 54 4.83 -13.83 6.29
C LEU A 54 3.41 -14.29 6.65
N LYS A 55 2.63 -14.76 5.68
CA LYS A 55 1.20 -15.06 5.87
C LYS A 55 0.89 -16.57 5.80
N GLY A 56 1.86 -17.41 5.44
CA GLY A 56 1.70 -18.88 5.30
C GLY A 56 0.85 -19.32 4.10
N VAL A 57 0.12 -18.41 3.46
CA VAL A 57 -0.79 -18.69 2.34
C VAL A 57 -0.32 -17.99 1.07
N SER A 58 -0.80 -18.46 -0.09
CA SER A 58 -0.55 -17.75 -1.34
C SER A 58 -1.37 -16.45 -1.40
N PRO A 59 -0.85 -15.38 -2.01
CA PRO A 59 -1.59 -14.13 -2.14
C PRO A 59 -2.89 -14.35 -2.91
N PRO A 60 -4.00 -13.71 -2.51
CA PRO A 60 -5.28 -13.86 -3.17
C PRO A 60 -5.19 -13.40 -4.62
N LYS A 61 -5.75 -14.22 -5.52
CA LYS A 61 -5.84 -13.90 -6.96
C LYS A 61 -7.07 -13.03 -7.19
N GLY A 62 -6.92 -11.96 -7.96
CA GLY A 62 -8.03 -11.09 -8.34
C GLY A 62 -7.55 -9.69 -8.64
N MET A 63 -8.32 -8.98 -9.46
CA MET A 63 -8.00 -7.60 -9.79
C MET A 63 -8.34 -6.65 -8.62
N LEU A 64 -7.68 -5.50 -8.61
CA LEU A 64 -8.04 -4.38 -7.72
C LEU A 64 -9.49 -3.94 -7.97
N PRO A 65 -10.20 -3.41 -6.96
CA PRO A 65 -11.49 -2.78 -7.19
C PRO A 65 -11.32 -1.58 -8.13
N PHE A 66 -12.16 -1.50 -9.17
CA PHE A 66 -12.08 -0.48 -10.22
C PHE A 66 -13.21 0.55 -10.19
N SER A 67 -14.26 0.36 -9.39
CA SER A 67 -15.39 1.29 -9.31
C SER A 67 -15.35 2.16 -8.05
N THR A 68 -15.86 3.38 -8.18
CA THR A 68 -16.07 4.30 -7.06
C THR A 68 -17.31 3.96 -6.23
N ASP A 69 -18.24 3.16 -6.78
CA ASP A 69 -19.55 2.87 -6.17
C ASP A 69 -19.44 2.27 -4.76
N TRP A 70 -18.43 1.43 -4.51
CA TRP A 70 -18.23 0.84 -3.19
C TRP A 70 -18.06 1.90 -2.11
N PHE A 71 -17.35 2.99 -2.40
CA PHE A 71 -17.07 4.09 -1.47
C PHE A 71 -18.29 4.98 -1.18
N LEU A 72 -19.36 4.86 -1.98
CA LEU A 72 -20.59 5.65 -1.83
C LEU A 72 -21.65 4.94 -0.99
N THR A 73 -21.44 3.68 -0.64
CA THR A 73 -22.35 2.94 0.26
C THR A 73 -22.12 3.32 1.73
N TRP A 74 -23.17 3.30 2.55
CA TRP A 74 -23.17 3.86 3.92
C TRP A 74 -21.94 3.51 4.76
N GLN A 75 -21.72 2.21 5.04
CA GLN A 75 -20.65 1.78 5.93
C GLN A 75 -19.26 2.02 5.32
N PRO A 76 -18.95 1.56 4.09
CA PRO A 76 -17.72 1.94 3.38
C PRO A 76 -17.43 3.44 3.34
N ASN A 77 -18.43 4.28 3.13
CA ASN A 77 -18.27 5.73 3.05
C ASN A 77 -17.72 6.31 4.35
N ILE A 78 -18.25 5.88 5.50
CA ILE A 78 -17.79 6.31 6.83
C ILE A 78 -16.31 5.94 7.01
N HIS A 79 -15.95 4.67 6.80
CA HIS A 79 -14.57 4.20 6.98
C HIS A 79 -13.59 4.89 6.01
N SER A 80 -14.03 5.10 4.77
CA SER A 80 -13.26 5.80 3.75
C SER A 80 -13.00 7.26 4.13
N SER A 81 -14.01 7.93 4.69
CA SER A 81 -13.90 9.32 5.16
C SER A 81 -12.96 9.47 6.35
N ILE A 82 -13.03 8.53 7.32
CA ILE A 82 -12.10 8.50 8.47
C ILE A 82 -10.66 8.37 7.97
N PHE A 83 -10.39 7.37 7.13
CA PHE A 83 -9.06 7.17 6.55
C PHE A 83 -8.61 8.39 5.72
N TYR A 84 -9.47 8.95 4.88
CA TYR A 84 -9.11 10.08 4.02
C TYR A 84 -8.72 11.32 4.84
N ASN A 85 -9.44 11.60 5.92
CA ASN A 85 -9.12 12.71 6.81
C ASN A 85 -7.75 12.55 7.47
N ILE A 86 -7.43 11.32 7.92
CA ILE A 86 -6.10 11.00 8.46
C ILE A 86 -5.04 11.17 7.36
N TYR A 87 -5.26 10.63 6.17
CA TYR A 87 -4.34 10.75 5.04
C TYR A 87 -4.07 12.21 4.68
N LYS A 88 -5.12 13.04 4.60
CA LYS A 88 -4.99 14.47 4.34
C LYS A 88 -4.15 15.16 5.41
N PHE A 89 -4.38 14.84 6.69
CA PHE A 89 -3.53 15.35 7.77
C PHE A 89 -2.05 14.95 7.60
N MET A 90 -1.76 13.72 7.17
CA MET A 90 -0.38 13.29 6.92
C MET A 90 0.27 14.14 5.82
N ILE A 91 -0.42 14.34 4.71
CA ILE A 91 0.08 15.13 3.58
C ILE A 91 0.31 16.59 3.99
N ASP A 92 -0.65 17.19 4.70
CA ASP A 92 -0.63 18.63 4.99
C ASP A 92 0.37 18.99 6.10
N TYR A 93 0.61 18.11 7.09
CA TYR A 93 1.31 18.48 8.32
C TYR A 93 2.55 17.66 8.66
N THR A 94 2.82 16.53 8.00
CA THR A 94 3.93 15.63 8.38
C THR A 94 5.07 15.54 7.36
N GLY A 95 4.87 16.07 6.15
CA GLY A 95 5.84 15.95 5.04
C GLY A 95 5.89 14.55 4.42
N GLU A 96 5.07 13.62 4.91
CA GLU A 96 4.92 12.29 4.33
C GLU A 96 4.19 12.38 3.00
N THR A 97 4.63 11.59 2.01
CA THR A 97 4.03 11.60 0.67
C THR A 97 3.91 10.20 0.09
N GLY A 98 3.09 10.07 -0.95
CA GLY A 98 2.92 8.83 -1.71
C GLY A 98 2.51 7.64 -0.83
N ILE A 99 3.11 6.48 -1.08
CA ILE A 99 2.77 5.25 -0.36
C ILE A 99 3.07 5.30 1.14
N HIS A 100 4.09 6.06 1.57
CA HIS A 100 4.44 6.18 2.99
C HIS A 100 3.33 6.90 3.77
N ALA A 101 2.78 7.97 3.21
CA ALA A 101 1.62 8.65 3.79
C ALA A 101 0.40 7.70 3.89
N ILE A 102 0.14 6.90 2.85
CA ILE A 102 -0.96 5.93 2.85
C ILE A 102 -0.75 4.85 3.91
N ILE A 103 0.45 4.27 4.02
CA ILE A 103 0.79 3.25 5.02
C ILE A 103 0.55 3.77 6.43
N LYS A 104 1.08 4.96 6.75
CA LYS A 104 0.93 5.54 8.08
C LYS A 104 -0.52 5.92 8.38
N ALA A 105 -1.21 6.55 7.43
CA ALA A 105 -2.62 6.92 7.59
C ALA A 105 -3.52 5.68 7.76
N TYR A 106 -3.26 4.62 7.01
CA TYR A 106 -4.02 3.38 7.12
C TYR A 106 -3.74 2.66 8.44
N SER A 107 -2.51 2.72 8.94
CA SER A 107 -2.15 2.17 10.26
C SER A 107 -2.90 2.88 11.39
N LEU A 108 -2.99 4.22 11.33
CA LEU A 108 -3.79 5.01 12.27
C LEU A 108 -5.29 4.73 12.13
N TYR A 109 -5.79 4.57 10.90
CA TYR A 109 -7.18 4.18 10.66
C TYR A 109 -7.50 2.84 11.34
N LEU A 110 -6.63 1.84 11.24
CA LEU A 110 -6.83 0.54 11.91
C LEU A 110 -6.87 0.67 13.43
N GLN A 111 -6.06 1.57 14.01
CA GLN A 111 -6.10 1.87 15.44
C GLN A 111 -7.42 2.54 15.85
N GLN A 112 -7.96 3.41 15.00
CA GLN A 112 -9.18 4.19 15.29
C GLN A 112 -10.46 3.35 15.22
N VAL A 113 -10.54 2.37 14.31
CA VAL A 113 -11.78 1.64 14.05
C VAL A 113 -11.98 0.38 14.89
N GLU A 114 -11.11 0.16 15.90
CA GLU A 114 -11.15 -0.97 16.86
C GLU A 114 -11.89 -2.20 16.30
N THR A 115 -11.23 -2.95 15.43
CA THR A 115 -11.80 -4.23 14.99
C THR A 115 -11.71 -5.24 16.12
N GLU A 116 -12.80 -5.96 16.38
CA GLU A 116 -12.78 -7.17 17.20
C GLU A 116 -11.62 -8.08 16.77
N GLU A 117 -11.01 -8.80 17.72
CA GLU A 117 -9.89 -9.69 17.43
C GLU A 117 -10.26 -10.68 16.32
N GLY A 118 -9.56 -10.57 15.18
CA GLY A 118 -9.78 -11.43 14.01
C GLY A 118 -10.79 -10.94 12.97
N ALA A 119 -11.48 -9.81 13.20
CA ALA A 119 -12.37 -9.22 12.21
C ALA A 119 -11.58 -8.47 11.11
N GLU A 120 -11.97 -8.65 9.85
CA GLU A 120 -11.40 -7.87 8.76
C GLU A 120 -11.91 -6.43 8.78
N PRO A 121 -11.03 -5.42 8.58
CA PRO A 121 -11.47 -4.03 8.51
C PRO A 121 -12.34 -3.80 7.27
N VAL A 122 -13.41 -3.02 7.42
CA VAL A 122 -14.34 -2.67 6.32
C VAL A 122 -13.61 -2.07 5.13
N LEU A 123 -12.75 -1.07 5.39
CA LEU A 123 -11.82 -0.52 4.41
C LEU A 123 -10.51 -1.31 4.49
N SER A 124 -10.16 -1.99 3.40
CA SER A 124 -8.86 -2.66 3.25
C SER A 124 -7.77 -1.70 2.76
N MET A 125 -6.50 -2.00 3.03
CA MET A 125 -5.34 -1.21 2.57
C MET A 125 -5.37 -0.97 1.06
N THR A 126 -5.82 -1.98 0.34
CA THR A 126 -5.95 -1.93 -1.11
C THR A 126 -7.01 -0.92 -1.55
N ARG A 127 -8.18 -0.91 -0.90
CA ARG A 127 -9.24 0.07 -1.18
C ARG A 127 -8.84 1.48 -0.74
N ALA A 128 -8.13 1.61 0.38
CA ALA A 128 -7.59 2.87 0.87
C ALA A 128 -6.65 3.50 -0.18
N TRP A 129 -5.71 2.72 -0.71
CA TRP A 129 -4.83 3.15 -1.80
C TRP A 129 -5.61 3.52 -3.08
N THR A 130 -6.58 2.70 -3.49
CA THR A 130 -7.41 2.96 -4.67
C THR A 130 -8.18 4.27 -4.53
N MET A 131 -8.72 4.56 -3.34
CA MET A 131 -9.45 5.78 -3.07
C MET A 131 -8.57 7.03 -3.25
N VAL A 132 -7.35 7.02 -2.71
CA VAL A 132 -6.40 8.13 -2.89
C VAL A 132 -6.15 8.38 -4.36
N ARG A 133 -5.94 7.31 -5.14
CA ARG A 133 -5.76 7.41 -6.60
C ARG A 133 -6.96 8.03 -7.31
N PHE A 134 -8.19 7.67 -6.92
CA PHE A 134 -9.40 8.27 -7.51
C PHE A 134 -9.56 9.75 -7.18
N VAL A 135 -9.11 10.18 -6.00
CA VAL A 135 -9.17 11.58 -5.60
C VAL A 135 -8.07 12.40 -6.27
N GLU A 136 -6.85 11.88 -6.36
CA GLU A 136 -5.71 12.53 -7.02
C GLU A 136 -5.81 12.53 -8.55
N SER A 137 -6.59 11.63 -9.16
CA SER A 137 -6.78 11.59 -10.61
C SER A 137 -7.81 12.60 -11.14
N LYS A 138 -8.43 13.38 -10.26
CA LYS A 138 -9.32 14.49 -10.61
C LYS A 138 -8.55 15.81 -10.57
#